data_AF-A0A6N4UQ95-F1
#
_entry.id   AF-A0A6N4UQ95-F1
#
_cell.length_a   1.000
_cell.length_b   1.000
_cell.length_c   1.000
_cell.angle_alpha   90.00
_cell.angle_beta   90.00
_cell.angle_gamma   90.00
#
_symmetry.space_group_name_H-M   'P 1'
#
loop_
_entity.id
_entity.type
_entity.pdbx_description
1 polymer ?
#
loop_
_entity_poly.entity_id
_entity_poly.type
_entity_poly.pdbx_seq_one_letter_code
_entity_poly.pdbx_strand_id
1 'polypeptide(L)'
;MPQVSKAQPSSSQGLRVDPDDLSDSANRIDRLVTDLKSSHESAHGRMEAAQAGQVGRSGVALKGLVTKWRSDSTALVEQLTKHGQAFRSAATAYRETDARAACTIKTAGNEANPVSQL
;
A
#
# COMPACT_ATOMS: atom_id res chain seq x y z
N MET A 1 18.80 -14.85 -43.42
CA MET A 1 18.65 -13.49 -42.89
C MET A 1 17.21 -13.02 -43.08
N PRO A 2 16.72 -12.16 -42.17
CA PRO A 2 15.39 -12.21 -41.60
C PRO A 2 14.45 -11.14 -42.19
N GLN A 3 13.14 -11.33 -42.01
CA GLN A 3 12.28 -10.18 -41.72
C GLN A 3 11.63 -10.42 -40.37
N VAL A 4 12.09 -9.61 -39.43
CA VAL A 4 11.70 -9.55 -38.04
C VAL A 4 10.25 -9.09 -38.01
N SER A 5 9.34 -9.95 -37.52
CA SER A 5 8.03 -9.49 -37.05
C SER A 5 8.27 -8.41 -36.01
N LYS A 6 8.02 -7.16 -36.39
CA LYS A 6 7.99 -6.04 -35.48
C LYS A 6 7.09 -6.43 -34.31
N ALA A 7 7.68 -6.52 -33.13
CA ALA A 7 6.94 -6.56 -31.89
C ALA A 7 5.98 -5.37 -31.90
N GLN A 8 4.70 -5.68 -31.92
CA GLN A 8 3.64 -4.70 -31.73
C GLN A 8 3.89 -4.07 -30.35
N PRO A 9 3.99 -2.73 -30.24
CA PRO A 9 4.12 -2.10 -28.94
C PRO A 9 2.87 -2.48 -28.16
N SER A 10 3.07 -3.08 -26.99
CA SER A 10 2.02 -3.28 -25.98
C SER A 10 1.58 -1.89 -25.53
N SER A 11 0.76 -1.23 -26.35
CA SER A 11 0.06 -0.01 -26.01
C SER A 11 -0.72 -0.34 -24.75
N SER A 12 -0.28 0.23 -23.64
CA SER A 12 -0.87 0.13 -22.31
C SER A 12 -2.38 0.32 -22.41
N GLN A 13 -3.13 -0.79 -22.57
CA GLN A 13 -4.57 -0.77 -22.43
C GLN A 13 -4.80 -0.22 -21.03
N GLY A 14 -5.42 0.96 -20.97
CA GLY A 14 -5.44 1.82 -19.80
C GLY A 14 -5.68 1.02 -18.54
N LEU A 15 -4.69 0.99 -17.65
CA LEU A 15 -4.80 0.34 -16.36
C LEU A 15 -5.91 1.07 -15.59
N ARG A 16 -7.12 0.50 -15.62
CA ARG A 16 -8.27 1.04 -14.89
C ARG A 16 -8.11 0.60 -13.44
N VAL A 17 -7.46 1.44 -12.65
CA VAL A 17 -7.31 1.22 -11.21
C VAL A 17 -8.58 1.70 -10.51
N ASP A 18 -9.20 0.83 -9.73
CA ASP A 18 -10.35 1.18 -8.91
C ASP A 18 -9.88 1.89 -7.63
N PRO A 19 -10.26 3.17 -7.39
CA PRO A 19 -9.91 3.89 -6.18
C PRO A 19 -10.46 3.25 -4.89
N ASP A 20 -11.56 2.50 -4.97
CA ASP A 20 -12.16 1.85 -3.81
C ASP A 20 -11.36 0.60 -3.40
N ASP A 21 -10.89 -0.19 -4.37
CA ASP A 21 -9.96 -1.31 -4.12
C ASP A 21 -8.65 -0.83 -3.47
N LEU A 22 -8.16 0.35 -3.87
CA LEU A 22 -6.98 0.98 -3.26
C LEU A 22 -7.24 1.39 -1.81
N SER A 23 -8.41 1.99 -1.54
CA SER A 23 -8.84 2.37 -0.20
C SER A 23 -9.02 1.15 0.71
N ASP A 24 -9.62 0.07 0.21
CA ASP A 24 -9.79 -1.18 0.94
C ASP A 24 -8.45 -1.87 1.23
N SER A 25 -7.53 -1.84 0.27
CA SER A 25 -6.16 -2.32 0.45
C SER A 25 -5.43 -1.54 1.54
N ALA A 26 -5.58 -0.21 1.58
CA ALA A 26 -5.02 0.62 2.64
C ALA A 26 -5.61 0.28 4.03
N ASN A 27 -6.94 0.10 4.11
CA ASN A 27 -7.61 -0.30 5.35
C ASN A 27 -7.13 -1.69 5.84
N ARG A 28 -6.90 -2.63 4.91
CA ARG A 28 -6.37 -3.95 5.24
C ARG A 28 -4.94 -3.85 5.80
N ILE A 29 -4.12 -2.98 5.23
CA ILE A 29 -2.76 -2.71 5.73
C ILE A 29 -2.79 -2.16 7.15
N ASP A 30 -3.69 -1.23 7.47
CA ASP A 30 -3.78 -0.68 8.83
C ASP A 30 -4.13 -1.76 9.87
N ARG A 31 -5.04 -2.68 9.53
CA ARG A 31 -5.38 -3.81 10.39
C ARG A 31 -4.17 -4.73 10.62
N LEU A 32 -3.45 -5.09 9.55
CA LEU A 32 -2.24 -5.90 9.65
C LEU A 32 -1.16 -5.23 10.52
N VAL A 33 -0.99 -3.92 10.38
CA VAL A 33 -0.06 -3.14 11.23
C VAL A 33 -0.48 -3.20 12.70
N THR A 34 -1.78 -3.09 12.97
CA THR A 34 -2.31 -3.15 14.34
C THR A 34 -2.11 -4.54 14.96
N ASP A 35 -2.44 -5.60 14.22
CA ASP A 35 -2.29 -6.98 14.66
C ASP A 35 -0.82 -7.33 14.92
N LEU A 36 0.08 -6.90 14.01
CA LEU A 36 1.52 -7.10 14.16
C LEU A 36 2.06 -6.43 15.44
N LYS A 37 1.65 -5.19 15.71
CA LYS A 37 2.04 -4.47 16.93
C LYS A 37 1.57 -5.21 18.19
N SER A 38 0.30 -5.61 18.23
CA SER A 38 -0.27 -6.30 19.38
C SER A 38 0.40 -7.66 19.66
N SER A 39 0.58 -8.47 18.60
CA SER A 39 1.28 -9.76 18.73
C SER A 39 2.73 -9.57 19.19
N HIS A 40 3.38 -8.50 18.75
CA HIS A 40 4.75 -8.20 19.13
C HIS A 40 4.84 -7.78 20.61
N GLU A 41 3.96 -6.91 21.09
CA GLU A 41 3.90 -6.51 22.50
C GLU A 41 3.65 -7.72 23.42
N SER A 42 2.72 -8.61 23.03
CA SER A 42 2.44 -9.85 23.77
C SER A 42 3.66 -10.77 23.87
N ALA A 43 4.34 -11.01 22.74
CA ALA A 43 5.54 -11.84 22.70
C ALA A 43 6.67 -11.23 23.54
N HIS A 44 6.85 -9.91 23.50
CA HIS A 44 7.84 -9.21 24.31
C HIS A 44 7.55 -9.36 25.81
N GLY A 45 6.30 -9.19 26.25
CA GLY A 45 5.92 -9.41 27.64
C GLY A 45 6.23 -10.82 28.12
N ARG A 46 5.99 -11.84 27.28
CA ARG A 46 6.34 -13.24 27.58
C ARG A 46 7.86 -13.46 27.68
N MET A 47 8.64 -12.79 26.83
CA MET A 47 10.11 -12.88 26.85
C MET A 47 10.70 -12.22 28.09
N GLU A 48 10.24 -11.03 28.48
CA GLU A 48 10.65 -10.37 29.72
C GLU A 48 10.30 -11.21 30.95
N ALA A 49 9.10 -11.79 30.99
CA ALA A 49 8.70 -12.70 32.06
C ALA A 49 9.60 -13.96 32.14
N ALA A 50 10.02 -14.50 31.00
CA ALA A 50 10.89 -15.68 30.95
C ALA A 50 12.36 -15.36 31.28
N GLN A 51 12.81 -14.12 31.11
CA GLN A 51 14.19 -13.71 31.41
C GLN A 51 14.56 -13.84 32.88
N ALA A 52 13.59 -13.75 33.79
CA ALA A 52 13.83 -13.88 35.23
C ALA A 52 14.52 -15.20 35.64
N GLY A 53 14.52 -16.23 34.76
CA GLY A 53 15.20 -17.52 34.99
C GLY A 53 16.38 -17.84 34.05
N GLN A 54 16.77 -16.94 33.14
CA GLN A 54 17.77 -17.22 32.10
C GLN A 54 19.14 -16.62 32.45
N VAL A 55 20.09 -17.47 32.89
CA VAL A 55 21.48 -17.07 33.20
C VAL A 55 22.44 -17.66 32.16
N GLY A 56 23.42 -16.87 31.70
CA GLY A 56 24.51 -17.34 30.81
C GLY A 56 24.39 -16.91 29.34
N ARG A 57 25.22 -17.51 28.47
CA ARG A 57 25.37 -17.10 27.05
C ARG A 57 24.06 -17.20 26.24
N SER A 58 23.20 -18.17 26.54
CA SER A 58 21.91 -18.36 25.86
C SER A 58 20.95 -17.19 26.13
N GLY A 59 20.93 -16.67 27.36
CA GLY A 59 20.11 -15.49 27.71
C GLY A 59 20.58 -14.23 26.97
N VAL A 60 21.89 -14.05 26.80
CA VAL A 60 22.46 -12.95 26.01
C VAL A 60 22.12 -13.09 24.52
N ALA A 61 22.24 -14.30 23.96
CA ALA A 61 21.87 -14.57 22.58
C ALA A 61 20.38 -14.33 22.32
N LEU A 62 19.50 -14.77 23.23
CA LEU A 62 18.06 -14.51 23.15
C LEU A 62 17.75 -13.01 23.19
N LYS A 63 18.37 -12.26 24.10
CA LYS A 63 18.25 -10.78 24.12
C LYS A 63 18.61 -10.16 22.78
N GLY A 64 19.74 -10.58 22.18
CA GLY A 64 20.18 -10.11 20.87
C GLY A 64 19.17 -10.42 19.76
N LEU A 65 18.62 -11.63 19.73
CA LEU A 65 17.57 -12.02 18.78
C LEU A 65 16.30 -11.19 18.96
N VAL A 66 15.89 -10.92 20.20
CA VAL A 66 14.71 -10.08 20.51
C VAL A 66 14.92 -8.64 20.06
N THR A 67 16.10 -8.06 20.30
CA THR A 67 16.45 -6.72 19.82
C THR A 67 16.42 -6.65 18.29
N LYS A 68 17.00 -7.64 17.61
CA LYS A 68 16.96 -7.72 16.14
C LYS A 68 15.52 -7.83 15.63
N TRP A 69 14.73 -8.73 16.21
CA TRP A 69 13.34 -8.92 15.82
C TRP A 69 12.49 -7.65 16.03
N ARG A 70 12.74 -6.88 17.11
CA ARG A 70 12.14 -5.55 17.33
C ARG A 70 12.47 -4.56 16.22
N SER A 71 13.75 -4.49 15.86
CA SER A 71 14.22 -3.61 14.78
C SER A 71 13.55 -3.96 13.45
N ASP A 72 13.55 -5.25 13.10
CA ASP A 72 12.99 -5.74 11.84
C ASP A 72 11.46 -5.50 11.80
N SER A 73 10.76 -5.72 12.91
CA SER A 73 9.31 -5.48 13.01
C SER A 73 8.95 -3.99 12.92
N THR A 74 9.76 -3.11 13.50
CA THR A 74 9.57 -1.66 13.39
C THR A 74 9.74 -1.19 11.95
N ALA A 75 10.78 -1.66 11.27
CA ALA A 75 11.01 -1.37 9.86
C ALA A 75 9.84 -1.86 8.98
N LEU A 76 9.30 -3.05 9.26
CA LEU A 76 8.16 -3.60 8.54
C LEU A 76 6.89 -2.74 8.74
N VAL A 77 6.60 -2.33 9.99
CA VAL A 77 5.48 -1.44 10.31
C VAL A 77 5.60 -0.10 9.56
N GLU A 78 6.79 0.49 9.51
CA GLU A 78 7.02 1.73 8.77
C GLU A 78 6.79 1.55 7.27
N GLN A 79 7.29 0.46 6.68
CA GLN A 79 7.09 0.16 5.27
C GLN A 79 5.61 -0.05 4.93
N LEU A 80 4.90 -0.84 5.74
CA LEU A 80 3.46 -1.07 5.55
C LEU A 80 2.67 0.24 5.67
N THR A 81 2.98 1.08 6.66
CA THR A 81 2.35 2.40 6.82
C THR A 81 2.57 3.28 5.58
N LYS A 82 3.80 3.30 5.05
CA LYS A 82 4.14 4.02 3.81
C LYS A 82 3.35 3.50 2.61
N HIS A 83 3.20 2.18 2.46
CA HIS A 83 2.37 1.60 1.39
C HIS A 83 0.89 1.99 1.53
N GLY A 84 0.34 1.93 2.76
CA GLY A 84 -1.03 2.37 3.02
C GLY A 84 -1.25 3.84 2.66
N GLN A 85 -0.29 4.71 2.97
CA GLN A 85 -0.33 6.13 2.56
C GLN A 85 -0.25 6.28 1.04
N ALA A 86 0.64 5.54 0.38
CA ALA A 86 0.79 5.57 -1.07
C ALA A 86 -0.50 5.13 -1.79
N PHE A 87 -1.18 4.09 -1.30
CA PHE A 87 -2.46 3.65 -1.85
C PHE A 87 -3.56 4.70 -1.69
N ARG A 88 -3.66 5.37 -0.54
CA ARG A 88 -4.62 6.47 -0.35
C ARG A 88 -4.33 7.64 -1.29
N SER A 89 -3.06 8.03 -1.42
CA SER A 89 -2.64 9.09 -2.35
C SER A 89 -2.97 8.72 -3.80
N ALA A 90 -2.72 7.47 -4.21
CA ALA A 90 -3.07 6.98 -5.52
C ALA A 90 -4.60 7.01 -5.75
N ALA A 91 -5.39 6.56 -4.78
CA ALA A 91 -6.85 6.60 -4.87
C ALA A 91 -7.39 8.02 -5.07
N THR A 92 -6.84 8.99 -4.34
CA THR A 92 -7.16 10.42 -4.53
C THR A 92 -6.80 10.91 -5.93
N ALA A 93 -5.59 10.59 -6.42
CA ALA A 93 -5.14 11.01 -7.74
C ALA A 93 -6.00 10.42 -8.88
N TYR A 94 -6.45 9.17 -8.75
CA TYR A 94 -7.37 8.56 -9.71
C TYR A 94 -8.74 9.25 -9.71
N ARG A 95 -9.33 9.50 -8.53
CA ARG A 95 -10.60 10.23 -8.41
C ARG A 95 -10.54 11.62 -9.02
N GLU A 96 -9.46 12.37 -8.78
CA GLU A 96 -9.26 13.69 -9.37
C GLU A 96 -9.10 13.65 -10.89
N THR A 97 -8.41 12.64 -11.41
CA THR A 97 -8.21 12.47 -12.85
C THR A 97 -9.52 12.13 -13.54
N ASP A 98 -10.33 11.23 -12.97
CA ASP A 98 -11.64 10.86 -13.49
C ASP A 98 -12.61 12.05 -13.47
N ALA A 99 -12.65 12.80 -12.36
CA ALA A 99 -13.47 14.01 -12.25
C ALA A 99 -13.09 15.09 -13.28
N ARG A 100 -11.79 15.29 -13.52
CA ARG A 100 -11.30 16.23 -14.56
C ARG A 100 -11.71 15.77 -15.95
N ALA A 101 -11.50 14.49 -16.28
CA ALA A 101 -11.91 13.93 -17.56
C ALA A 101 -13.42 14.05 -17.79
N ALA A 102 -14.25 13.72 -16.80
CA ALA A 102 -15.70 13.87 -16.86
C ALA A 102 -16.13 15.33 -17.08
N CYS A 103 -15.45 16.28 -16.43
CA CYS A 103 -15.71 17.72 -16.63
C CYS A 103 -15.37 18.14 -18.07
N THR A 104 -14.21 17.75 -18.59
CA THR A 104 -13.81 18.03 -19.98
C THR A 104 -14.80 17.45 -20.99
N ILE A 105 -15.25 16.20 -20.79
CA ILE A 105 -16.24 15.55 -21.66
C ILE A 105 -17.57 16.31 -21.62
N LYS A 106 -18.04 16.69 -20.43
CA LYS A 106 -19.29 17.47 -20.27
C LYS A 106 -19.20 18.83 -20.97
N THR A 107 -18.08 19.54 -20.81
CA THR A 107 -17.87 20.83 -21.49
C THR A 107 -17.83 20.66 -23.00
N ALA A 108 -17.06 19.70 -23.51
CA ALA A 108 -17.01 19.41 -24.95
C ALA A 108 -18.38 18.99 -25.50
N GLY A 109 -19.17 18.22 -24.74
CA GLY A 109 -20.55 17.86 -25.10
C GLY A 109 -21.48 19.07 -25.16
N ASN A 110 -21.36 20.01 -24.23
CA ASN A 110 -22.11 21.26 -24.24
C ASN A 110 -21.70 22.18 -25.41
N GLU A 111 -20.40 22.24 -25.73
CA GLU A 111 -19.87 23.00 -26.87
C GLU A 111 -20.27 22.39 -28.22
N ALA A 112 -20.36 21.05 -28.30
CA ALA A 112 -20.80 20.33 -29.48
C ALA A 112 -22.34 20.33 -29.67
N ASN A 113 -23.10 20.74 -28.65
CA ASN A 113 -24.55 20.92 -28.72
C ASN A 113 -24.96 22.40 -28.50
N PRO A 114 -24.56 23.34 -29.37
CA PRO A 114 -24.79 24.75 -29.09
C PRO A 114 -26.23 25.21 -29.36
N VAL A 115 -27.07 24.51 -30.15
CA VAL A 115 -28.41 25.01 -30.50
C VAL A 115 -29.39 23.86 -30.80
N SER A 116 -30.32 23.58 -29.88
CA SER A 116 -31.65 23.02 -30.19
C SER A 116 -32.76 23.92 -29.62
N GLN A 117 -32.45 25.20 -29.38
CA GLN A 117 -33.41 26.22 -28.96
C GLN A 117 -33.42 27.37 -29.97
N LEU A 118 -33.98 27.11 -31.14
CA LEU A 118 -34.71 28.04 -32.00
C LEU A 118 -35.89 27.27 -32.59
#